data_AF-A0A2H3EQ61-F1
#
_entry.id   AF-A0A2H3EQ61-F1
#
_cell.length_a   1.000
_cell.length_b   1.000
_cell.length_c   1.000
_cell.angle_alpha   90.00
_cell.angle_beta   90.00
_cell.angle_gamma   90.00
#
_symmetry.space_group_name_H-M   'P 1'
#
loop_
_entity.id
_entity.type
_entity.pdbx_description
1 polymer ?
#
loop_
_entity_poly.entity_id
_entity_poly.type
_entity_poly.pdbx_seq_one_letter_code
_entity_poly.pdbx_strand_id
1 'polypeptide(L)'
;MYHDKRFQTDIGFPFVAFSHEQIKTSTMGGFLLADKDKFFEISERIHRIDDTVLKSISDRMSKGETVLPVTDAEKDCFQLLNDLNHVAYNVHGSLTSKKYMCNEAYSLMALEGAPSWYFTMAPSDHSHPICIYWADQKMEFDPIPLAEKERVRLITQNPVAGTRFFNFMVQLFITYVLRVGDDVLQGLFRDTSAYYGTVEQ
;
A
#
# COMPACT_ATOMS: atom_id res chain seq x y z
N MET A 1 -14.70 1.95 -22.60
CA MET A 1 -13.39 1.27 -22.51
C MET A 1 -12.39 2.18 -23.19
N TYR A 2 -11.17 2.39 -22.67
CA TYR A 2 -10.17 3.09 -23.47
C TYR A 2 -9.96 2.28 -24.74
N HIS A 3 -10.11 2.95 -25.89
CA HIS A 3 -9.98 2.29 -27.19
C HIS A 3 -8.55 1.76 -27.39
N ASP A 4 -7.58 2.35 -26.70
CA ASP A 4 -6.18 2.00 -26.77
C ASP A 4 -5.72 1.28 -25.50
N LYS A 5 -5.29 0.03 -25.67
CA LYS A 5 -4.78 -0.84 -24.62
C LYS A 5 -3.25 -0.95 -24.60
N ARG A 6 -2.53 -0.19 -25.44
CA ARG A 6 -1.07 -0.34 -25.61
C ARG A 6 -0.30 -0.17 -24.29
N PHE A 7 -0.64 0.84 -23.49
CA PHE A 7 0.03 1.09 -22.21
C PHE A 7 -0.26 0.05 -21.13
N GLN A 8 -1.46 -0.53 -21.11
CA GLN A 8 -1.82 -1.55 -20.10
C GLN A 8 -1.22 -2.93 -20.41
N THR A 9 -0.94 -3.21 -21.69
CA THR A 9 -0.32 -4.48 -22.13
C THR A 9 1.19 -4.38 -22.30
N ASP A 10 1.76 -3.17 -22.22
CA ASP A 10 3.19 -2.98 -22.28
C ASP A 10 3.83 -3.53 -20.99
N ILE A 11 4.85 -4.38 -21.14
CA ILE A 11 5.50 -5.08 -20.04
C ILE A 11 6.31 -4.11 -19.17
N GLY A 12 6.89 -3.07 -19.77
CA GLY A 12 7.75 -2.10 -19.08
C GLY A 12 7.01 -0.91 -18.52
N PHE A 13 5.86 -0.54 -19.10
CA PHE A 13 5.16 0.68 -18.73
C PHE A 13 4.71 0.72 -17.26
N PRO A 14 4.04 -0.31 -16.69
CA PRO A 14 3.68 -0.30 -15.27
C PRO A 14 4.90 -0.13 -14.37
N PHE A 15 6.00 -0.82 -14.70
CA PHE A 15 7.25 -0.72 -13.93
C PHE A 15 7.85 0.69 -13.99
N VAL A 16 7.97 1.28 -15.18
CA VAL A 16 8.53 2.62 -15.38
C VAL A 16 7.62 3.69 -14.75
N ALA A 17 6.31 3.60 -14.95
CA ALA A 17 5.34 4.54 -14.40
C ALA A 17 5.38 4.52 -12.85
N PHE A 18 5.36 3.33 -12.24
CA PHE A 18 5.41 3.19 -10.80
C PHE A 18 6.77 3.61 -10.22
N SER A 19 7.87 3.30 -10.90
CA SER A 19 9.21 3.78 -10.49
C SER A 19 9.28 5.31 -10.53
N HIS A 20 8.74 5.93 -11.58
CA HIS A 20 8.70 7.38 -11.69
C HIS A 20 7.81 8.02 -10.62
N GLU A 21 6.66 7.41 -10.31
CA GLU A 21 5.80 7.85 -9.21
C GLU A 21 6.48 7.74 -7.85
N GLN A 22 7.18 6.63 -7.57
CA GLN A 22 7.96 6.47 -6.35
C GLN A 22 9.09 7.49 -6.24
N ILE A 23 9.86 7.71 -7.31
CA ILE A 23 10.92 8.72 -7.35
C ILE A 23 10.32 10.10 -7.11
N LYS A 24 9.27 10.47 -7.84
CA LYS A 24 8.59 11.76 -7.67
C LYS A 24 8.12 11.96 -6.23
N THR A 25 7.48 10.95 -5.64
CA THR A 25 6.95 11.04 -4.28
C THR A 25 8.06 11.12 -3.24
N SER A 26 9.14 10.36 -3.43
CA SER A 26 10.34 10.40 -2.59
C SER A 26 11.06 11.75 -2.69
N THR A 27 11.25 12.27 -3.90
CA THR A 27 11.89 13.58 -4.14
C THR A 27 11.04 14.71 -3.56
N MET A 28 9.71 14.67 -3.73
CA MET A 28 8.81 15.65 -3.14
C MET A 28 8.85 15.60 -1.60
N GLY A 29 8.81 14.40 -1.02
CA GLY A 29 8.96 14.21 0.43
C GLY A 29 10.30 14.71 0.96
N GLY A 30 11.40 14.41 0.24
CA GLY A 30 12.73 14.90 0.55
C GLY A 30 12.84 16.42 0.43
N PHE A 31 12.25 17.02 -0.61
CA PHE A 31 12.23 18.47 -0.81
C PHE A 31 11.49 19.19 0.32
N LEU A 32 10.28 18.72 0.68
CA LEU A 32 9.49 19.29 1.79
C LEU A 32 10.18 19.12 3.16
N LEU A 33 11.15 18.21 3.28
CA LEU A 33 11.97 18.04 4.49
C LEU A 33 13.25 18.88 4.45
N ALA A 34 13.85 19.05 3.26
CA ALA A 34 14.99 19.94 3.05
C ALA A 34 14.61 21.42 3.23
N ASP A 35 13.36 21.77 2.94
CA ASP A 35 12.80 23.11 3.15
C ASP A 35 12.37 23.37 4.62
N LYS A 36 12.54 22.40 5.52
CA LYS A 36 12.30 22.60 6.96
C LYS A 36 13.57 23.06 7.66
N ASP A 37 13.39 23.91 8.66
CA ASP A 37 14.46 24.40 9.55
C ASP A 37 15.33 23.29 10.17
N LYS A 38 14.81 22.06 10.22
CA LYS A 38 15.50 20.88 10.76
C LYS A 38 16.50 20.22 9.80
N PHE A 39 16.53 20.59 8.52
CA PHE A 39 17.42 19.93 7.54
C PHE A 39 18.90 20.02 7.94
N PHE A 40 19.34 21.19 8.39
CA PHE A 40 20.72 21.40 8.82
C PHE A 40 21.08 20.50 10.02
N GLU A 41 20.16 20.37 10.98
CA GLU A 41 20.35 19.52 12.15
C GLU A 41 20.44 18.03 11.77
N ILE A 42 19.63 17.57 10.80
CA ILE A 42 19.66 16.20 10.29
C ILE A 42 20.99 15.94 9.55
N SER A 43 21.43 16.87 8.70
CA SER A 43 22.70 16.77 7.96
C SER A 43 23.91 16.70 8.90
N GLU A 44 23.96 17.56 9.91
CA GLU A 44 25.01 17.53 10.93
C GLU A 44 24.98 16.21 11.72
N ARG A 45 23.79 15.69 12.04
CA ARG A 45 23.64 14.40 12.74
C ARG A 45 24.15 13.22 11.90
N ILE A 46 23.89 13.22 10.59
CA ILE A 46 24.45 12.23 9.67
C ILE A 46 25.98 12.27 9.70
N HIS A 47 26.58 13.46 9.74
CA HIS A 47 28.03 13.61 9.77
C HIS A 47 28.65 13.24 11.13
N ARG A 48 27.93 13.49 12.22
CA ARG A 48 28.39 13.22 13.60
C ARG A 48 28.29 11.76 14.02
N ILE A 49 27.45 10.97 13.35
CA ILE A 49 27.16 9.60 13.77
C ILE A 49 28.41 8.72 13.75
N ASP A 50 28.54 7.93 14.82
CA ASP A 50 29.61 6.94 14.95
C ASP A 50 29.18 5.62 14.28
N ASP A 51 29.83 5.32 13.15
CA ASP A 51 29.62 4.09 12.37
C ASP A 51 29.79 2.81 13.21
N THR A 52 30.66 2.83 14.23
CA THR A 52 30.91 1.67 15.08
C THR A 52 29.72 1.39 16.01
N VAL A 53 29.09 2.45 16.53
CA VAL A 53 27.88 2.37 17.35
C VAL A 53 26.70 1.92 16.48
N LEU A 54 26.54 2.50 15.29
CA LEU A 54 25.50 2.09 14.35
C LEU A 54 25.61 0.59 13.99
N LYS A 55 26.82 0.12 13.71
CA LYS A 55 27.10 -1.29 13.42
C LYS A 55 26.79 -2.19 14.63
N SER A 56 27.19 -1.78 15.84
CA SER A 56 26.88 -2.52 17.06
C SER A 56 25.37 -2.67 17.29
N ILE A 57 24.61 -1.58 17.11
CA ILE A 57 23.14 -1.60 17.19
C ILE A 57 22.57 -2.55 16.14
N SER A 58 23.01 -2.44 14.88
CA SER A 58 22.56 -3.30 13.78
C SER A 58 22.80 -4.78 14.07
N ASP A 59 23.99 -5.13 14.56
CA ASP A 59 24.36 -6.51 14.90
C ASP A 59 23.48 -7.06 16.04
N ARG A 60 23.20 -6.24 17.06
CA ARG A 60 22.31 -6.62 18.18
C ARG A 60 20.86 -6.83 17.73
N MET A 61 20.33 -5.90 16.93
CA MET A 61 18.99 -6.01 16.37
C MET A 61 18.85 -7.22 15.45
N SER A 62 19.89 -7.54 14.65
CA SER A 62 19.88 -8.72 13.77
C SER A 62 19.80 -10.05 14.52
N LYS A 63 20.27 -10.07 15.77
CA LYS A 63 20.21 -11.24 16.68
C LYS A 63 18.86 -11.33 17.41
N GLY A 64 17.92 -10.45 17.14
CA GLY A 64 16.59 -10.42 17.78
C GLY A 64 16.54 -9.67 19.10
N GLU A 65 17.59 -8.93 19.47
CA GLU A 65 17.58 -8.10 20.68
C GLU A 65 16.68 -6.87 20.50
N THR A 66 15.82 -6.59 21.49
CA THR A 66 15.10 -5.30 21.55
C THR A 66 16.06 -4.24 22.11
N VAL A 67 16.75 -3.54 21.22
CA VAL A 67 17.74 -2.52 21.59
C VAL A 67 17.02 -1.24 22.01
N LEU A 68 17.25 -0.82 23.27
CA LEU A 68 16.88 0.50 23.75
C LEU A 68 18.14 1.38 23.78
N PRO A 69 18.10 2.61 23.22
CA PRO A 69 19.27 3.49 23.24
C PRO A 69 19.54 3.98 24.67
N VAL A 70 20.70 3.65 25.22
CA VAL A 70 21.10 4.04 26.58
C VAL A 70 22.09 5.21 26.52
N THR A 71 23.10 5.08 25.65
CA THR A 71 24.13 6.10 25.46
C THR A 71 23.64 7.23 24.56
N ASP A 72 24.24 8.42 24.70
CA ASP A 72 23.87 9.55 23.83
C ASP A 72 24.21 9.29 22.36
N ALA A 73 25.28 8.52 22.09
CA ALA A 73 25.60 8.06 20.74
C ALA A 73 24.55 7.09 20.17
N GLU A 74 24.03 6.16 20.97
CA GLU A 74 22.92 5.30 20.55
C GLU A 74 21.64 6.13 20.33
N LYS A 75 21.35 7.11 21.20
CA LYS A 75 20.19 8.00 21.04
C LYS A 75 20.28 8.78 19.73
N ASP A 76 21.45 9.29 19.38
CA ASP A 76 21.69 9.98 18.11
C ASP A 76 21.40 9.07 16.90
N CYS A 77 21.86 7.81 16.94
CA CYS A 77 21.56 6.81 15.90
C CYS A 77 20.05 6.55 15.78
N PHE A 78 19.34 6.42 16.89
CA PHE A 78 17.88 6.25 16.89
C PHE A 78 17.15 7.52 16.43
N GLN A 79 17.68 8.71 16.75
CA GLN A 79 17.14 9.97 16.25
C GLN A 79 17.27 10.05 14.72
N LEU A 80 18.43 9.66 14.17
CA LEU A 80 18.62 9.58 12.72
C LEU A 80 17.63 8.62 12.08
N LEU A 81 17.42 7.42 12.66
CA LEU A 81 16.42 6.48 12.17
C LEU A 81 15.01 7.09 12.19
N ASN A 82 14.65 7.87 13.21
CA ASN A 82 13.39 8.60 13.24
C ASN A 82 13.30 9.66 12.15
N ASP A 83 14.36 10.42 11.92
CA ASP A 83 14.43 11.43 10.85
C ASP A 83 14.26 10.77 9.47
N LEU A 84 14.92 9.63 9.24
CA LEU A 84 14.79 8.84 8.01
C LEU A 84 13.40 8.23 7.85
N ASN A 85 12.81 7.70 8.93
CA ASN A 85 11.44 7.21 8.91
C ASN A 85 10.45 8.32 8.53
N HIS A 86 10.64 9.56 9.01
CA HIS A 86 9.82 10.70 8.60
C HIS A 86 9.91 10.98 7.09
N VAL A 87 11.04 10.73 6.45
CA VAL A 87 11.19 10.82 4.98
C VAL A 87 10.46 9.66 4.29
N ALA A 88 10.66 8.44 4.78
CA ALA A 88 10.17 7.20 4.18
C ALA A 88 8.64 7.05 4.22
N TYR A 89 7.92 7.81 5.05
CA TYR A 89 6.46 7.81 5.10
C TYR A 89 5.82 8.11 3.74
N ASN A 90 6.36 9.07 2.99
CA ASN A 90 5.78 9.45 1.70
C ASN A 90 5.91 8.34 0.64
N VAL A 91 6.76 7.34 0.88
CA VAL A 91 6.95 6.22 -0.03
C VAL A 91 5.92 5.13 0.28
N HIS A 92 4.97 4.95 -0.63
CA HIS A 92 3.97 3.88 -0.55
C HIS A 92 4.63 2.50 -0.41
N GLY A 93 4.14 1.68 0.52
CA GLY A 93 4.67 0.34 0.77
C GLY A 93 5.89 0.28 1.69
N SER A 94 6.40 1.41 2.17
CA SER A 94 7.48 1.43 3.17
C SER A 94 7.04 0.83 4.51
N LEU A 95 8.02 0.40 5.33
CA LEU A 95 7.76 -0.04 6.71
C LEU A 95 7.06 1.05 7.52
N THR A 96 7.41 2.32 7.26
CA THR A 96 6.77 3.47 7.88
C THR A 96 5.31 3.56 7.48
N SER A 97 4.97 3.47 6.19
CA SER A 97 3.59 3.47 5.70
C SER A 97 2.74 2.37 6.38
N LYS A 98 3.29 1.15 6.54
CA LYS A 98 2.63 0.06 7.27
C LYS A 98 2.36 0.40 8.74
N LYS A 99 3.33 1.01 9.43
CA LYS A 99 3.16 1.46 10.82
C LYS A 99 2.06 2.53 10.96
N TYR A 100 1.99 3.47 10.01
CA TYR A 100 0.93 4.49 10.00
C TYR A 100 -0.45 3.88 9.78
N MET A 101 -0.61 2.96 8.83
CA MET A 101 -1.89 2.26 8.64
C MET A 101 -2.36 1.54 9.92
N CYS A 102 -1.42 0.98 10.68
CA CYS A 102 -1.71 0.36 11.97
C CYS A 102 -2.17 1.40 13.01
N ASN A 103 -1.51 2.56 13.08
CA ASN A 103 -1.91 3.66 13.95
C ASN A 103 -3.28 4.25 13.58
N GLU A 104 -3.61 4.34 12.28
CA GLU A 104 -4.92 4.79 11.79
C GLU A 104 -6.02 3.81 12.24
N ALA A 105 -5.78 2.51 12.08
CA ALA A 105 -6.69 1.47 12.57
C ALA A 105 -6.88 1.55 14.09
N TYR A 106 -5.81 1.72 14.87
CA TYR A 106 -5.93 1.89 16.33
C TYR A 106 -6.68 3.17 16.73
N SER A 107 -6.46 4.27 16.00
CA SER A 107 -7.16 5.52 16.26
C SER A 107 -8.66 5.38 15.99
N LEU A 108 -9.03 4.64 14.93
CA LEU A 108 -10.42 4.32 14.65
C LEU A 108 -11.03 3.45 15.77
N MET A 109 -10.30 2.44 16.24
CA MET A 109 -10.77 1.59 17.35
C MET A 109 -10.91 2.35 18.67
N ALA A 110 -10.07 3.37 18.90
CA ALA A 110 -10.17 4.21 20.08
C ALA A 110 -11.43 5.10 20.06
N LEU A 111 -11.89 5.49 18.86
CA LEU A 111 -13.08 6.32 18.65
C LEU A 111 -14.38 5.49 18.61
N GLU A 112 -14.39 4.43 17.80
CA GLU A 112 -15.58 3.64 17.48
C GLU A 112 -15.71 2.37 18.34
N GLY A 113 -14.65 1.99 19.05
CA GLY A 113 -14.54 0.73 19.78
C GLY A 113 -13.94 -0.41 18.94
N ALA A 114 -13.92 -1.61 19.51
CA ALA A 114 -13.36 -2.78 18.83
C ALA A 114 -14.19 -3.15 17.58
N PRO A 115 -13.56 -3.59 16.48
CA PRO A 115 -14.28 -3.97 15.27
C PRO A 115 -15.18 -5.18 15.55
N SER A 116 -16.43 -5.10 15.11
CA SER A 116 -17.36 -6.24 15.20
C SER A 116 -17.01 -7.36 14.22
N TRP A 117 -16.35 -7.02 13.10
CA TRP A 117 -16.01 -7.93 12.02
C TRP A 117 -14.63 -7.64 11.47
N TYR A 118 -13.91 -8.72 11.11
CA TYR A 118 -12.69 -8.68 10.32
C TYR A 118 -12.88 -9.57 9.09
N PHE A 119 -12.53 -9.07 7.92
CA PHE A 119 -12.75 -9.77 6.66
C PHE A 119 -11.55 -9.61 5.73
N THR A 120 -11.19 -10.72 5.07
CA THR A 120 -10.19 -10.75 4.01
C THR A 120 -10.86 -11.28 2.74
N MET A 121 -10.82 -10.50 1.66
CA MET A 121 -11.25 -10.95 0.34
C MET A 121 -10.07 -11.09 -0.60
N ALA A 122 -10.05 -12.21 -1.33
CA ALA A 122 -9.16 -12.45 -2.44
C ALA A 122 -9.99 -12.77 -3.70
N PRO A 123 -10.44 -11.75 -4.46
CA PRO A 123 -11.16 -11.99 -5.70
C PRO A 123 -10.32 -12.79 -6.69
N SER A 124 -10.84 -13.92 -7.18
CA SER A 124 -10.16 -14.73 -8.20
C SER A 124 -10.30 -14.08 -9.58
N ASP A 125 -9.25 -13.40 -10.00
CA ASP A 125 -9.16 -12.69 -11.28
C ASP A 125 -9.31 -13.63 -12.49
N HIS A 126 -8.59 -14.74 -12.53
CA HIS A 126 -8.62 -15.70 -13.63
C HIS A 126 -9.91 -16.50 -13.74
N SER A 127 -10.68 -16.58 -12.66
CA SER A 127 -11.95 -17.32 -12.66
C SER A 127 -13.16 -16.45 -12.96
N HIS A 128 -13.03 -15.12 -12.92
CA HIS A 128 -14.17 -14.23 -13.05
C HIS A 128 -14.37 -13.73 -14.49
N PRO A 129 -15.53 -13.98 -15.14
CA PRO A 129 -15.79 -13.58 -16.53
C PRO A 129 -15.58 -12.08 -16.80
N ILE A 130 -15.94 -11.21 -15.84
CA ILE A 130 -15.72 -9.75 -15.95
C ILE A 130 -14.23 -9.41 -16.09
N CYS A 131 -13.36 -10.06 -15.31
CA CYS A 131 -11.92 -9.81 -15.39
C CYS A 131 -11.37 -10.25 -16.76
N ILE A 132 -11.79 -11.43 -17.23
CA ILE A 132 -11.43 -11.94 -18.57
C ILE A 132 -11.90 -10.98 -19.67
N TYR A 133 -13.13 -10.48 -19.58
CA TYR A 133 -13.65 -9.49 -20.53
C TYR A 133 -12.83 -8.19 -20.53
N TRP A 134 -12.39 -7.70 -19.38
CA TRP A 134 -11.53 -6.51 -19.32
C TRP A 134 -10.10 -6.78 -19.80
N ALA A 135 -9.59 -7.99 -19.57
CA ALA A 135 -8.29 -8.42 -20.06
C ALA A 135 -8.27 -8.57 -21.58
N ASP A 136 -9.30 -9.20 -22.15
CA ASP A 136 -9.45 -9.51 -23.58
C ASP A 136 -9.65 -8.26 -24.45
N GLN A 137 -9.34 -8.35 -25.73
CA GLN A 137 -9.50 -7.27 -26.72
C GLN A 137 -10.89 -7.25 -27.36
N LYS A 138 -11.75 -8.24 -27.06
CA LYS A 138 -13.10 -8.31 -27.59
C LYS A 138 -13.96 -7.15 -27.11
N MET A 139 -14.80 -6.65 -28.00
CA MET A 139 -15.79 -5.61 -27.71
C MET A 139 -17.02 -6.18 -26.99
N GLU A 140 -17.35 -7.44 -27.27
CA GLU A 140 -18.52 -8.14 -26.74
C GLU A 140 -18.16 -9.02 -25.54
N PHE A 141 -19.06 -9.05 -24.57
CA PHE A 141 -18.95 -9.92 -23.39
C PHE A 141 -19.43 -11.32 -23.74
N ASP A 142 -18.54 -12.31 -23.58
CA ASP A 142 -18.87 -13.72 -23.71
C ASP A 142 -18.76 -14.40 -22.34
N PRO A 143 -19.87 -14.90 -21.77
CA PRO A 143 -19.85 -15.59 -20.48
C PRO A 143 -19.25 -16.99 -20.55
N ILE A 144 -19.00 -17.53 -21.75
CA ILE A 144 -18.45 -18.86 -21.92
C ILE A 144 -16.97 -18.86 -21.50
N PRO A 145 -16.58 -19.67 -20.51
CA PRO A 145 -15.23 -19.63 -19.98
C PRO A 145 -14.23 -20.18 -21.00
N LEU A 146 -13.19 -19.39 -21.26
CA LEU A 146 -12.00 -19.87 -21.96
C LEU A 146 -11.30 -20.97 -21.13
N ALA A 147 -10.51 -21.80 -21.81
CA ALA A 147 -9.62 -22.75 -21.14
C ALA A 147 -8.74 -22.03 -20.11
N GLU A 148 -8.51 -22.65 -18.95
CA GLU A 148 -7.79 -22.02 -17.83
C GLU A 148 -6.45 -21.41 -18.22
N LYS A 149 -5.65 -22.13 -19.02
CA LYS A 149 -4.36 -21.65 -19.51
C LYS A 149 -4.47 -20.33 -20.29
N GLU A 150 -5.52 -20.17 -21.09
CA GLU A 150 -5.76 -18.94 -21.87
C GLU A 150 -6.23 -17.81 -20.95
N ARG A 151 -7.07 -18.10 -19.95
CA ARG A 151 -7.51 -17.12 -18.94
C ARG A 151 -6.34 -16.54 -18.15
N VAL A 152 -5.45 -17.41 -17.66
CA VAL A 152 -4.24 -17.01 -16.94
C VAL A 152 -3.35 -16.17 -17.85
N ARG A 153 -3.09 -16.62 -19.09
CA ARG A 153 -2.25 -15.87 -20.04
C ARG A 153 -2.79 -14.46 -20.30
N LEU A 154 -4.09 -14.31 -20.51
CA LEU A 154 -4.72 -13.02 -20.80
C LEU A 154 -4.54 -12.02 -19.65
N ILE A 155 -4.72 -12.47 -18.41
CA ILE A 155 -4.56 -11.60 -17.24
C ILE A 155 -3.09 -11.26 -17.01
N THR A 156 -2.18 -12.21 -17.14
CA THR A 156 -0.75 -11.96 -17.00
C THR A 156 -0.25 -10.95 -18.05
N GLN A 157 -0.82 -10.96 -19.26
CA GLN A 157 -0.51 -9.99 -20.32
C GLN A 157 -1.14 -8.61 -20.10
N ASN A 158 -2.05 -8.45 -19.15
CA ASN A 158 -2.78 -7.23 -18.88
C ASN A 158 -3.08 -7.08 -17.38
N PRO A 159 -2.06 -6.83 -16.55
CA PRO A 159 -2.22 -6.75 -15.10
C PRO A 159 -3.19 -5.63 -14.67
N VAL A 160 -3.34 -4.59 -15.49
CA VAL A 160 -4.29 -3.49 -15.25
C VAL A 160 -5.74 -3.99 -15.21
N ALA A 161 -6.10 -5.00 -16.03
CA ALA A 161 -7.42 -5.61 -15.97
C ALA A 161 -7.66 -6.29 -14.61
N GLY A 162 -6.65 -7.01 -14.09
CA GLY A 162 -6.68 -7.61 -12.75
C GLY A 162 -6.85 -6.57 -11.65
N THR A 163 -6.05 -5.50 -11.66
CA THR A 163 -6.17 -4.39 -10.69
C THR A 163 -7.54 -3.72 -10.75
N ARG A 164 -8.07 -3.48 -11.95
CA ARG A 164 -9.41 -2.90 -12.14
C ARG A 164 -10.50 -3.83 -11.62
N PHE A 165 -10.38 -5.14 -11.88
CA PHE A 165 -11.27 -6.16 -11.34
C PHE A 165 -11.25 -6.18 -9.82
N PHE A 166 -10.06 -6.18 -9.21
CA PHE A 166 -9.92 -6.11 -7.76
C PHE A 166 -10.63 -4.89 -7.19
N ASN A 167 -10.35 -3.69 -7.71
CA ASN A 167 -11.01 -2.46 -7.26
C ASN A 167 -12.53 -2.52 -7.43
N PHE A 168 -13.01 -3.04 -8.57
CA PHE A 168 -14.44 -3.22 -8.80
C PHE A 168 -15.09 -4.11 -7.75
N MET A 169 -14.48 -5.26 -7.42
CA MET A 169 -15.01 -6.18 -6.42
C MET A 169 -15.02 -5.56 -5.01
N VAL A 170 -13.98 -4.81 -4.63
CA VAL A 170 -13.92 -4.10 -3.35
C VAL A 170 -15.02 -3.03 -3.27
N GLN A 171 -15.21 -2.25 -4.33
CA GLN A 171 -16.27 -1.23 -4.38
C GLN A 171 -17.67 -1.84 -4.32
N LEU A 172 -17.90 -2.98 -5.00
CA LEU A 172 -19.16 -3.71 -4.88
C LEU A 172 -19.41 -4.20 -3.45
N PHE A 173 -18.36 -4.69 -2.78
CA PHE A 173 -18.47 -5.13 -1.39
C PHE A 173 -18.86 -3.97 -0.47
N ILE A 174 -18.16 -2.83 -0.56
CA ILE A 174 -18.47 -1.64 0.25
C ILE A 174 -19.88 -1.12 -0.05
N THR A 175 -20.26 -1.06 -1.33
CA THR A 175 -21.54 -0.46 -1.75
C THR A 175 -22.74 -1.35 -1.46
N TYR A 176 -22.65 -2.65 -1.74
CA TYR A 176 -23.82 -3.54 -1.72
C TYR A 176 -23.85 -4.50 -0.54
N VAL A 177 -22.69 -4.88 0.01
CA VAL A 177 -22.62 -5.76 1.18
C VAL A 177 -22.60 -4.94 2.46
N LEU A 178 -21.70 -3.96 2.57
CA LEU A 178 -21.63 -3.08 3.74
C LEU A 178 -22.67 -1.95 3.69
N ARG A 179 -23.01 -1.48 2.49
CA ARG A 179 -23.91 -0.34 2.24
C ARG A 179 -23.48 0.91 2.99
N VAL A 180 -22.20 1.23 2.94
CA VAL A 180 -21.68 2.42 3.64
C VAL A 180 -22.28 3.69 3.03
N GLY A 181 -22.94 4.49 3.86
CA GLY A 181 -23.59 5.74 3.45
C GLY A 181 -24.97 5.57 2.79
N ASP A 182 -25.59 4.38 2.86
CA ASP A 182 -26.97 4.16 2.45
C ASP A 182 -27.91 4.38 3.65
N ASP A 183 -28.66 5.49 3.63
CA ASP A 183 -29.62 5.84 4.70
C ASP A 183 -30.95 5.07 4.59
N VAL A 184 -31.16 4.31 3.51
CA VAL A 184 -32.44 3.65 3.20
C VAL A 184 -32.38 2.16 3.47
N LEU A 185 -31.29 1.49 3.08
CA LEU A 185 -31.13 0.04 3.19
C LEU A 185 -29.93 -0.31 4.06
N GLN A 186 -30.15 -1.20 5.02
CA GLN A 186 -29.07 -1.71 5.86
C GLN A 186 -28.20 -2.72 5.11
N GLY A 187 -26.90 -2.68 5.38
CA GLY A 187 -25.96 -3.68 4.90
C GLY A 187 -26.22 -5.07 5.50
N LEU A 188 -25.51 -6.07 4.98
CA LEU A 188 -25.57 -7.46 5.48
C LEU A 188 -25.27 -7.55 6.98
N PHE A 189 -24.40 -6.67 7.47
CA PHE A 189 -23.98 -6.60 8.86
C PHE A 189 -24.68 -5.50 9.66
N ARG A 190 -25.84 -5.02 9.17
CA ARG A 190 -26.55 -3.82 9.64
C ARG A 190 -25.80 -2.53 9.28
N ASP A 191 -26.09 -1.45 9.99
CA ASP A 191 -25.54 -0.13 9.74
C ASP A 191 -24.04 -0.11 10.06
N THR A 192 -23.24 0.25 9.06
CA THR A 192 -21.79 0.34 9.20
C THR A 192 -21.43 1.70 9.81
N SER A 193 -20.96 1.75 11.06
CA SER A 193 -20.53 3.01 11.70
C SER A 193 -19.20 3.50 11.13
N ALA A 194 -18.25 2.59 10.95
CA ALA A 194 -16.97 2.86 10.32
C ALA A 194 -16.39 1.61 9.66
N TYR A 195 -15.48 1.82 8.70
CA TYR A 195 -14.69 0.77 8.10
C TYR A 195 -13.27 1.26 7.84
N TYR A 196 -12.31 0.34 7.88
CA TYR A 196 -10.92 0.59 7.52
C TYR A 196 -10.43 -0.56 6.66
N GLY A 197 -9.85 -0.27 5.50
CA GLY A 197 -9.45 -1.26 4.52
C GLY A 197 -8.01 -1.06 4.08
N THR A 198 -7.26 -2.15 3.98
CA THR A 198 -5.90 -2.17 3.45
C THR A 198 -5.78 -3.27 2.40
N VAL A 199 -4.75 -3.16 1.55
CA VAL A 199 -4.39 -4.22 0.60
C VAL A 199 -3.11 -4.86 1.10
N GLU A 200 -3.11 -6.18 1.24
CA GLU A 200 -1.88 -6.94 1.52
C GLU A 200 -0.95 -6.85 0.31
N GLN A 201 0.26 -6.33 0.53
CA GLN A 201 1.37 -6.28 -0.43
C GLN A 201 2.38 -7.37 -0.14
#